data_AF-A0A972R6T7-F1
#
_entry.id   AF-A0A972R6T7-F1
#
_cell.length_a   1.000
_cell.length_b   1.000
_cell.length_c   1.000
_cell.angle_alpha   90.00
_cell.angle_beta   90.00
_cell.angle_gamma   90.00
#
_symmetry.space_group_name_H-M   'P 1'
#
loop_
_entity.id
_entity.type
_entity.pdbx_description
1 polymer ?
#
loop_
_entity_poly.entity_id
_entity_poly.type
_entity_poly.pdbx_seq_one_letter_code
_entity_poly.pdbx_strand_id
1 'polypeptide(L)'
;MPKEKNTAHLSIYLVKEEFKKRDRIIKEDDCKDPITIPISGSGKSYLYIKPTPGRYPKWSSLFSELIDISRIGKTSNIAAAFLIKVSGRYFVLAFG
;
A
#
# COMPACT_ATOMS: atom_id res chain seq x y z
N MET A 1 -10.97 16.46 28.90
CA MET A 1 -10.96 16.57 27.42
C MET A 1 -11.29 15.20 26.84
N PRO A 2 -12.30 15.04 25.97
CA PRO A 2 -12.55 13.76 25.32
C PRO A 2 -11.36 13.42 24.42
N LYS A 3 -10.86 12.18 24.51
CA LYS A 3 -9.82 11.66 23.60
C LYS A 3 -10.41 11.67 22.18
N GLU A 4 -9.83 12.45 21.28
CA GLU A 4 -10.18 12.38 19.86
C GLU A 4 -10.02 10.93 19.38
N LYS A 5 -11.09 10.40 18.79
CA LYS A 5 -11.10 9.05 18.25
C LYS A 5 -10.37 9.09 16.91
N ASN A 6 -9.12 8.64 16.90
CA ASN A 6 -8.33 8.54 15.68
C ASN A 6 -9.00 7.52 14.75
N THR A 7 -9.73 8.02 13.75
CA THR A 7 -10.51 7.21 12.82
C THR A 7 -9.78 7.15 11.49
N ALA A 8 -9.40 5.95 11.08
CA ALA A 8 -8.81 5.73 9.77
C ALA A 8 -9.92 5.58 8.72
N HIS A 9 -9.88 6.39 7.67
CA HIS A 9 -10.72 6.18 6.50
C HIS A 9 -10.13 5.07 5.64
N LEU A 10 -10.87 3.98 5.46
CA LEU A 10 -10.48 2.84 4.65
C LEU A 10 -11.37 2.79 3.40
N SER A 11 -10.75 2.68 2.23
CA SER A 11 -11.44 2.41 0.98
C SER A 11 -11.33 0.93 0.63
N ILE A 12 -12.49 0.30 0.36
CA ILE A 12 -12.58 -1.08 -0.08
C ILE A 12 -13.05 -1.08 -1.54
N TYR A 13 -12.26 -1.67 -2.42
CA TYR A 13 -12.57 -1.78 -3.84
C TYR A 13 -13.07 -3.18 -4.18
N LEU A 14 -14.16 -3.28 -4.94
CA LEU A 14 -14.60 -4.52 -5.56
C LEU A 14 -13.94 -4.64 -6.94
N VAL A 15 -13.21 -5.73 -7.15
CA VAL A 15 -12.55 -6.00 -8.43
C VAL A 15 -13.60 -6.41 -9.47
N LYS A 16 -13.41 -5.95 -10.72
CA LYS A 16 -14.24 -6.36 -11.86
C LYS A 16 -14.19 -7.88 -12.07
N GLU A 17 -15.28 -8.43 -12.57
CA GLU A 17 -15.47 -9.88 -12.67
C GLU A 17 -14.51 -10.59 -13.61
N GLU A 18 -14.07 -9.89 -14.65
CA GLU A 18 -13.10 -10.37 -15.64
C GLU A 18 -11.74 -10.72 -15.02
N PHE A 19 -11.35 -10.09 -13.90
CA PHE A 19 -10.08 -10.36 -13.24
C PHE A 19 -10.22 -11.47 -12.20
N LYS A 20 -9.92 -12.71 -12.64
CA LYS A 20 -10.02 -13.92 -11.81
C LYS A 20 -8.70 -14.40 -11.20
N LYS A 21 -7.58 -13.79 -11.58
CA LYS A 21 -6.23 -14.16 -11.11
C LYS A 21 -5.54 -12.97 -10.43
N ARG A 22 -4.74 -13.25 -9.40
CA ARG A 22 -4.13 -12.24 -8.51
C ARG A 22 -3.11 -11.36 -9.22
N ASP A 23 -2.27 -11.95 -10.07
CA ASP A 23 -1.28 -11.29 -10.95
C ASP A 23 -1.90 -10.31 -11.95
N ARG A 24 -3.20 -10.46 -12.25
CA ARG A 24 -3.96 -9.52 -13.09
C ARG A 24 -4.62 -8.39 -12.29
N ILE A 25 -4.62 -8.48 -10.96
CA ILE A 25 -5.21 -7.50 -10.05
C ILE A 25 -4.11 -6.65 -9.39
N ILE A 26 -3.05 -7.30 -8.94
CA ILE A 26 -1.88 -6.69 -8.31
C ILE A 26 -0.66 -6.99 -9.18
N LYS A 27 0.18 -5.97 -9.41
CA LYS A 27 1.49 -6.15 -10.05
C LYS A 27 2.46 -6.74 -9.03
N GLU A 28 2.46 -8.07 -8.92
CA GLU A 28 3.23 -8.78 -7.89
C GLU A 28 4.74 -8.55 -8.03
N ASP A 29 5.26 -8.37 -9.25
CA ASP A 29 6.69 -8.11 -9.52
C ASP A 29 7.22 -6.80 -8.93
N ASP A 30 6.33 -5.82 -8.66
CA ASP A 30 6.69 -4.56 -8.01
C ASP A 30 6.73 -4.68 -6.48
N CYS A 31 6.33 -5.83 -5.93
CA CYS A 31 6.12 -6.04 -4.51
C CYS A 31 7.19 -6.96 -3.91
N LYS A 32 7.36 -6.85 -2.59
CA LYS A 32 8.02 -7.92 -1.82
C LYS A 32 7.14 -9.16 -1.78
N ASP A 33 7.71 -10.27 -1.32
CA ASP A 33 6.97 -11.51 -1.07
C ASP A 33 5.68 -11.23 -0.29
N PRO A 34 4.52 -11.67 -0.79
CA PRO A 34 3.24 -11.36 -0.19
C PRO A 34 3.07 -12.06 1.15
N ILE A 35 2.58 -11.32 2.14
CA ILE A 35 2.27 -11.87 3.47
C ILE A 35 0.88 -12.48 3.41
N THR A 36 0.76 -13.77 3.72
CA THR A 36 -0.55 -14.43 3.80
C THR A 36 -1.21 -14.10 5.13
N ILE A 37 -2.44 -13.59 5.11
CA ILE A 37 -3.22 -13.30 6.32
C ILE A 37 -4.40 -14.28 6.37
N PRO A 38 -4.55 -15.09 7.42
CA PRO A 38 -5.72 -15.93 7.57
C PRO A 38 -6.91 -15.08 8.05
N ILE A 39 -8.03 -15.15 7.32
CA ILE A 39 -9.31 -14.58 7.76
C ILE A 39 -10.38 -15.68 7.70
N SER A 40 -10.99 -15.97 8.84
CA SER A 40 -12.05 -16.98 8.98
C SER A 40 -13.23 -16.67 8.06
N GLY A 41 -13.76 -17.71 7.41
CA GLY A 41 -14.90 -17.57 6.49
C GLY A 41 -14.55 -16.95 5.13
N SER A 42 -13.26 -16.72 4.84
CA SER A 42 -12.78 -16.22 3.54
C SER A 42 -11.80 -17.18 2.88
N GLY A 43 -11.57 -16.98 1.58
CA GLY A 43 -10.48 -17.66 0.87
C GLY A 43 -9.10 -17.13 1.30
N LYS A 44 -8.03 -17.61 0.65
CA LYS A 44 -6.67 -17.09 0.89
C LYS A 44 -6.63 -15.56 0.66
N SER A 45 -6.03 -14.84 1.61
CA SER A 45 -5.84 -13.40 1.53
C SER A 45 -4.36 -13.04 1.65
N TYR A 46 -3.97 -11.94 1.00
CA TYR A 46 -2.58 -11.56 0.81
C TYR A 46 -2.42 -10.07 1.03
N LEU A 47 -1.43 -9.69 1.83
CA LEU A 47 -0.96 -8.32 1.95
C LEU A 47 0.28 -8.15 1.07
N TYR A 48 0.13 -7.34 0.03
CA TYR A 48 1.21 -6.95 -0.87
C TYR A 48 1.81 -5.63 -0.38
N ILE A 49 3.13 -5.56 -0.31
CA ILE A 49 3.86 -4.36 0.08
C ILE A 49 4.76 -3.94 -1.08
N LYS A 50 4.49 -2.77 -1.65
CA LYS A 50 5.29 -2.16 -2.70
C LYS A 50 6.27 -1.16 -2.05
N PRO A 51 7.57 -1.49 -1.95
CA PRO A 51 8.56 -0.52 -1.51
C PRO A 51 8.63 0.63 -2.53
N THR A 52 8.61 1.88 -2.07
CA THR A 52 8.93 3.00 -2.94
C THR A 52 10.37 3.45 -2.69
N PRO A 53 11.13 3.77 -3.75
CA PRO A 53 12.46 4.33 -3.58
C PRO A 53 12.35 5.64 -2.80
N GLY A 54 13.23 5.82 -1.82
CA GLY A 54 13.31 7.06 -1.06
C GLY A 54 13.51 8.26 -1.98
N ARG A 55 12.74 9.31 -1.75
CA ARG A 55 12.86 10.60 -2.44
C ARG A 55 13.27 11.67 -1.44
N TYR A 56 13.96 12.70 -1.91
CA TYR A 56 14.18 13.84 -1.06
C TYR A 56 12.84 14.51 -0.73
N PRO A 57 12.66 15.03 0.50
CA PRO A 57 11.46 15.78 0.84
C PRO A 57 11.22 16.91 -0.16
N LYS A 58 9.95 17.16 -0.54
CA LYS A 58 9.65 18.19 -1.55
C LYS A 58 10.21 19.57 -1.21
N TRP A 59 10.27 19.94 0.07
CA TRP A 59 10.81 21.21 0.53
C TRP A 59 12.34 21.32 0.39
N SER A 60 13.06 20.20 0.27
CA SER A 60 14.53 20.20 0.20
C SER A 60 15.08 20.93 -1.04
N SER A 61 14.30 21.00 -2.12
CA SER A 61 14.67 21.73 -3.33
C SER A 61 14.76 23.25 -3.11
N LEU A 62 14.18 23.79 -2.03
CA LEU A 62 14.32 25.21 -1.69
C LEU A 62 15.75 25.58 -1.27
N PHE A 63 16.55 24.59 -0.91
CA PHE A 63 17.90 24.77 -0.37
C PHE A 63 18.99 24.15 -1.26
N SER A 64 18.65 23.64 -2.44
CA SER A 64 19.58 22.83 -3.25
C SER A 64 20.81 23.59 -3.74
N GLU A 65 20.75 24.92 -3.82
CA GLU A 65 21.89 25.77 -4.18
C GLU A 65 22.73 26.20 -2.97
N LEU A 66 22.21 26.02 -1.75
CA LEU A 66 22.82 26.50 -0.51
C LEU A 66 23.49 25.38 0.28
N ILE A 67 23.00 24.15 0.17
CA ILE A 67 23.49 22.99 0.90
C ILE A 67 23.52 21.74 0.03
N ASP A 68 24.40 20.80 0.38
CA ASP A 68 24.31 19.44 -0.13
C ASP A 68 23.07 18.73 0.44
N ILE A 69 22.06 18.55 -0.43
CA ILE A 69 20.78 17.91 -0.11
C ILE A 69 20.92 16.45 0.35
N SER A 70 22.06 15.80 0.06
CA SER A 70 22.32 14.43 0.53
C SER A 70 22.30 14.33 2.07
N ARG A 71 22.64 15.44 2.76
CA ARG A 71 22.68 15.57 4.21
C ARG A 71 21.30 15.57 4.88
N ILE A 72 20.23 15.86 4.13
CA ILE A 72 18.85 15.90 4.65
C ILE A 72 18.28 14.48 4.80
N GLY A 73 18.79 13.53 4.01
CA GLY A 73 18.23 12.18 3.92
C GLY A 73 16.98 12.11 3.02
N LYS A 74 16.52 10.87 2.77
CA LYS A 74 15.38 10.58 1.90
C LYS A 74 14.20 10.11 2.74
N THR A 75 12.99 10.50 2.34
CA THR A 75 11.75 9.93 2.86
C THR A 75 11.21 8.91 1.87
N SER A 76 10.70 7.79 2.37
CA SER A 76 9.99 6.80 1.55
C SER A 76 8.60 6.62 2.13
N ASN A 77 7.58 6.60 1.26
CA ASN A 77 6.27 6.13 1.66
C ASN A 77 6.16 4.63 1.39
N ILE A 78 5.30 3.92 2.10
CA ILE A 78 5.02 2.51 1.80
C ILE A 78 3.62 2.44 1.20
N ALA A 79 3.51 1.88 0.00
CA ALA A 79 2.23 1.53 -0.57
C ALA A 79 1.96 0.05 -0.30
N ALA A 80 0.76 -0.28 0.18
CA ALA A 80 0.35 -1.65 0.40
C ALA A 80 -1.07 -1.89 -0.12
N ALA A 81 -1.35 -3.14 -0.46
CA ALA A 81 -2.67 -3.57 -0.89
C ALA A 81 -2.99 -4.92 -0.24
N PHE A 82 -4.12 -4.99 0.46
CA PHE A 82 -4.65 -6.23 1.00
C PHE A 82 -5.71 -6.78 0.04
N LEU A 83 -5.41 -7.92 -0.56
CA LEU A 83 -6.27 -8.63 -1.50
C LEU A 83 -6.91 -9.84 -0.81
N ILE A 84 -8.24 -9.91 -0.84
CA ILE A 84 -9.00 -11.01 -0.27
C ILE A 84 -10.04 -11.52 -1.26
N LYS A 85 -10.29 -12.84 -1.24
CA LYS A 85 -11.36 -13.46 -2.02
C LYS A 85 -12.47 -13.94 -1.10
N VAL A 86 -13.68 -13.40 -1.29
CA VAL A 86 -14.89 -13.77 -0.54
C VAL A 86 -15.98 -14.08 -1.54
N SER A 87 -16.65 -15.24 -1.37
CA SER A 87 -17.75 -15.68 -2.24
C SER A 87 -17.44 -15.58 -3.74
N GLY A 88 -16.22 -15.96 -4.13
CA GLY A 88 -15.77 -15.95 -5.52
C GLY A 88 -15.29 -14.59 -6.06
N ARG A 89 -15.50 -13.49 -5.34
CA ARG A 89 -15.12 -12.13 -5.74
C ARG A 89 -13.87 -11.65 -5.02
N TYR A 90 -13.06 -10.85 -5.71
CA TYR A 90 -11.89 -10.19 -5.12
C TYR A 90 -12.23 -8.80 -4.61
N PHE A 91 -11.71 -8.50 -3.42
CA PHE A 91 -11.74 -7.18 -2.81
C PHE A 91 -10.32 -6.72 -2.53
N VAL A 92 -10.08 -5.42 -2.68
CA VAL A 92 -8.78 -4.80 -2.41
C VAL A 92 -8.96 -3.66 -1.42
N LEU A 93 -8.17 -3.67 -0.36
CA LEU A 93 -7.99 -2.52 0.53
C LEU A 93 -6.62 -1.93 0.23
N ALA A 94 -6.57 -0.64 -0.10
CA ALA A 94 -5.33 0.06 -0.42
C ALA A 94 -4.88 0.93 0.77
N PHE A 95 -3.57 0.96 1.01
CA PHE A 95 -2.92 1.74 2.06
C PHE A 95 -1.76 2.52 1.44
N GLY A 96 -1.71 3.84 1.65
CA GLY A 96 -0.64 4.69 1.10
C GLY A 96 -0.96 6.18 1.18
#